data_AF-A0AAQ3P8T6-F1
#
_entry.id   AF-A0AAQ3P8T6-F1
#
_cell.length_a   1.000
_cell.length_b   1.000
_cell.length_c   1.000
_cell.angle_alpha   90.00
_cell.angle_beta   90.00
_cell.angle_gamma   90.00
#
_symmetry.space_group_name_H-M   'P 1'
#
loop_
_entity.id
_entity.type
_entity.pdbx_description
1 polymer ?
#
loop_
_entity_poly.entity_id
_entity_poly.type
_entity_poly.pdbx_seq_one_letter_code
_entity_poly.pdbx_strand_id
1 'polypeptide(L)'
;MQNSFSELGLRHNNFTQMTWIQSVLYFAGHSIDESLEVLLRRNQTSSSFKAKSDFVKEPIPLVGLVGLWNMLLLDNSPLLIFTPYGGKMSEISESETPFPHRKGNLYGIQYSVNLGSNEEAPKHLYWIRRLYEYMAPYVSKLPRQSYLNYRDLDLGVNQRK
;
A
#
# COMPACT_ATOMS: atom_id res chain seq x y z
N MET A 1 -12.59 10.20 16.03
CA MET A 1 -12.88 8.75 15.87
C MET A 1 -14.28 8.40 16.34
N GLN A 2 -14.67 8.67 17.60
CA GLN A 2 -16.01 8.30 18.10
C GLN A 2 -17.20 8.81 17.26
N ASN A 3 -17.10 10.03 16.69
CA ASN A 3 -18.19 10.62 15.90
C ASN A 3 -18.12 10.31 14.38
N SER A 4 -17.05 9.69 13.90
CA SER A 4 -16.80 9.56 12.44
C SER A 4 -16.37 8.17 12.01
N PHE A 5 -15.96 7.31 12.94
CA PHE A 5 -15.57 5.91 12.70
C PHE A 5 -15.62 5.11 14.02
N SER A 6 -16.84 4.98 14.57
CA SER A 6 -17.09 4.28 15.84
C SER A 6 -16.88 2.76 15.75
N GLU A 7 -17.02 2.20 14.56
CA GLU A 7 -16.93 0.77 14.25
C GLU A 7 -15.52 0.21 14.53
N LEU A 8 -14.48 1.06 14.49
CA LEU A 8 -13.12 0.66 14.87
C LEU A 8 -12.98 0.41 16.38
N GLY A 9 -13.91 0.92 17.20
CA GLY A 9 -13.96 0.62 18.64
C GLY A 9 -12.82 1.22 19.47
N LEU A 10 -12.13 2.26 18.97
CA LEU A 10 -11.01 2.88 19.68
C LEU A 10 -11.40 3.49 21.03
N ARG A 11 -10.60 3.18 22.04
CA ARG A 11 -10.71 3.69 23.41
C ARG A 11 -9.49 4.52 23.77
N HIS A 12 -9.59 5.34 24.81
CA HIS A 12 -8.49 6.22 25.25
C HIS A 12 -7.19 5.45 25.51
N ASN A 13 -7.28 4.24 26.06
CA ASN A 13 -6.11 3.39 26.36
C ASN A 13 -5.48 2.73 25.11
N ASN A 14 -6.06 2.89 23.91
CA ASN A 14 -5.42 2.47 22.66
C ASN A 14 -4.47 3.54 22.10
N PHE A 15 -4.49 4.76 22.64
CA PHE A 15 -3.65 5.85 22.18
C PHE A 15 -2.37 5.94 23.00
N THR A 16 -1.24 6.07 22.30
CA THR A 16 0.06 6.37 22.90
C THR A 16 0.48 7.76 22.44
N GLN A 17 0.62 8.69 23.38
CA GLN A 17 1.18 10.01 23.08
C GLN A 17 2.70 9.90 22.97
N MET A 18 3.25 10.55 21.94
CA MET A 18 4.68 10.58 21.67
C MET A 18 5.03 11.80 20.82
N THR A 19 6.30 12.17 20.79
CA THR A 19 6.78 13.23 19.88
C THR A 19 6.73 12.76 18.42
N TRP A 20 6.80 13.70 17.47
CA TRP A 20 6.83 13.36 16.05
C TRP A 20 7.95 12.38 15.70
N ILE A 21 9.16 12.58 16.23
CA ILE A 21 10.30 11.71 15.90
C ILE A 21 10.15 10.30 16.50
N GLN A 22 9.51 10.16 17.66
CA GLN A 22 9.15 8.86 18.21
C GLN A 22 8.09 8.14 17.36
N SER A 23 7.16 8.87 16.75
CA SER A 23 6.22 8.26 15.80
C SER A 23 6.91 7.70 14.57
N VAL A 24 8.01 8.33 14.12
CA VAL A 24 8.85 7.80 13.03
C VAL A 24 9.46 6.45 13.43
N LEU A 25 9.99 6.32 14.65
CA LEU A 25 10.48 5.03 15.18
C LEU A 25 9.36 3.98 15.18
N TYR A 26 8.19 4.33 15.72
CA TYR A 26 7.05 3.42 15.82
C TYR A 26 6.62 2.87 14.45
N PHE A 27 6.44 3.74 13.44
CA PHE A 27 6.07 3.30 12.10
C PHE A 27 7.18 2.54 11.37
N ALA A 28 8.44 2.75 11.76
CA ALA A 28 9.58 1.97 11.27
C ALA A 28 9.76 0.62 11.99
N GLY A 29 8.90 0.29 12.98
CA GLY A 29 8.96 -0.96 13.74
C GLY A 29 9.97 -0.96 14.90
N HIS A 30 10.49 0.20 15.27
CA HIS A 30 11.38 0.40 16.41
C HIS A 30 10.61 0.70 17.70
N SER A 31 11.24 0.48 18.85
CA SER A 31 10.68 0.94 20.13
C SER A 31 10.67 2.47 20.15
N ILE A 32 9.64 3.07 20.75
CA ILE A 32 9.53 4.54 20.91
C ILE A 32 10.58 5.11 21.88
N ASP A 33 11.20 4.24 22.68
CA ASP A 33 12.26 4.56 23.64
C ASP A 33 13.66 4.20 23.09
N GLU A 34 13.75 3.70 21.85
CA GLU A 34 15.03 3.38 21.21
C GLU A 34 15.82 4.65 20.86
N SER A 35 17.15 4.55 20.86
CA SER A 35 18.02 5.66 20.46
C SER A 35 17.76 6.08 19.01
N LEU A 36 17.65 7.39 18.76
CA LEU A 36 17.47 7.96 17.42
C LEU A 36 18.61 7.61 16.45
N GLU A 37 19.77 7.21 16.97
CA GLU A 37 20.91 6.72 16.17
C GLU A 37 20.53 5.53 15.28
N VAL A 38 19.47 4.79 15.62
CA VAL A 38 18.97 3.71 14.76
C VAL A 38 18.53 4.23 13.39
N LEU A 39 18.02 5.46 13.31
CA LEU A 39 17.60 6.12 12.07
C LEU A 39 18.80 6.54 11.19
N LEU A 40 20.03 6.56 11.73
CA LEU A 40 21.24 6.82 10.95
C LEU A 40 21.82 5.56 10.30
N ARG A 41 21.32 4.36 10.65
CA ARG A 41 21.80 3.09 10.10
C ARG A 41 21.32 2.91 8.65
N ARG A 42 22.26 2.67 7.74
CA ARG A 42 22.00 2.50 6.29
C ARG A 42 22.16 1.05 5.78
N ASN A 43 22.41 0.10 6.67
CA ASN A 43 22.74 -1.29 6.34
C ASN A 43 21.54 -2.26 6.41
N GLN A 44 20.32 -1.76 6.25
CA GLN A 44 19.14 -2.63 6.27
C GLN A 44 19.09 -3.50 5.01
N THR A 45 19.05 -4.82 5.20
CA THR A 45 18.76 -5.78 4.14
C THR A 45 17.26 -5.94 4.01
N SER A 46 16.74 -5.87 2.79
CA SER A 46 15.34 -6.21 2.49
C SER A 46 15.29 -7.56 1.79
N SER A 47 14.26 -8.35 2.09
CA SER A 47 13.98 -9.54 1.29
C SER A 47 13.60 -9.14 -0.14
N SER A 48 13.83 -10.04 -1.09
CA SER A 48 13.35 -9.84 -2.45
C SER A 48 11.82 -9.84 -2.46
N PHE A 49 11.20 -8.91 -3.17
CA PHE A 49 9.75 -8.78 -3.22
C PHE A 49 9.26 -8.37 -4.62
N LYS A 50 7.98 -8.62 -4.88
CA LYS A 50 7.24 -8.02 -5.99
C LYS A 50 6.14 -7.14 -5.41
N ALA A 51 6.01 -5.92 -5.94
CA ALA A 51 4.93 -5.01 -5.58
C ALA A 51 4.13 -4.55 -6.80
N LYS A 52 2.89 -4.13 -6.54
CA LYS A 52 1.96 -3.49 -7.47
C LYS A 52 1.16 -2.42 -6.74
N SER A 53 0.53 -1.51 -7.47
CA SER A 53 -0.30 -0.48 -6.86
C SER A 53 -1.54 -0.12 -7.66
N ASP A 54 -2.55 0.35 -6.95
CA ASP A 54 -3.81 0.86 -7.50
C ASP A 54 -4.26 2.11 -6.73
N PHE A 55 -5.19 2.85 -7.33
CA PHE A 55 -5.97 3.88 -6.66
C PHE A 55 -7.45 3.56 -6.72
N VAL A 56 -8.15 3.78 -5.62
CA VAL A 56 -9.59 3.56 -5.51
C VAL A 56 -10.32 4.90 -5.52
N LYS A 57 -11.35 5.01 -6.36
CA LYS A 57 -12.18 6.22 -6.50
C LYS A 57 -13.59 6.05 -5.92
N GLU A 58 -14.07 4.82 -5.80
CA GLU A 58 -15.37 4.46 -5.24
C GLU A 58 -15.18 3.31 -4.23
N PRO A 59 -15.93 3.26 -3.13
CA PRO A 59 -15.77 2.19 -2.14
C PRO A 59 -15.94 0.80 -2.76
N ILE A 60 -14.98 -0.09 -2.49
CA ILE A 60 -15.06 -1.49 -2.92
C ILE A 60 -16.25 -2.16 -2.22
N PRO A 61 -17.15 -2.83 -2.95
CA PRO A 61 -18.29 -3.49 -2.33
C PRO A 61 -17.82 -4.66 -1.44
N LEU A 62 -18.62 -5.02 -0.43
CA LEU A 62 -18.28 -6.09 0.52
C LEU A 62 -17.89 -7.41 -0.17
N VAL A 63 -18.59 -7.79 -1.23
CA VAL A 63 -18.28 -9.00 -2.02
C VAL A 63 -16.87 -8.95 -2.64
N GLY A 64 -16.43 -7.76 -3.07
CA GLY A 64 -15.07 -7.53 -3.57
C GLY A 64 -14.03 -7.66 -2.46
N LEU A 65 -14.33 -7.13 -1.27
CA LEU A 65 -13.45 -7.26 -0.10
C LEU A 65 -13.35 -8.71 0.41
N VAL A 66 -14.45 -9.46 0.40
CA VAL A 66 -14.46 -10.88 0.78
C VAL A 66 -13.61 -11.72 -0.19
N GLY A 67 -13.73 -11.49 -1.50
CA GLY A 67 -12.90 -12.20 -2.47
C GLY A 67 -11.42 -11.78 -2.39
N LEU A 68 -11.13 -10.51 -2.16
CA LEU A 68 -9.78 -10.02 -1.86
C LEU A 68 -9.20 -10.75 -0.64
N TRP A 69 -9.96 -10.84 0.45
CA TRP A 69 -9.54 -11.56 1.66
C TRP A 69 -9.23 -13.02 1.38
N ASN A 70 -10.10 -13.72 0.65
CA ASN A 70 -9.87 -15.12 0.27
C ASN A 70 -8.61 -15.30 -0.57
N MET A 71 -8.29 -14.36 -1.46
CA MET A 71 -7.05 -14.38 -2.24
C MET A 71 -5.82 -14.18 -1.37
N LEU A 72 -5.87 -13.32 -0.34
CA LEU A 72 -4.78 -13.14 0.62
C LEU A 72 -4.45 -14.44 1.36
N LEU A 73 -5.46 -15.25 1.70
CA LEU A 73 -5.26 -16.55 2.37
C LEU A 73 -4.57 -17.62 1.49
N LEU A 74 -4.38 -17.39 0.19
CA LEU A 74 -3.73 -18.33 -0.73
C LEU A 74 -2.20 -18.20 -0.76
N ASP A 75 -1.63 -17.16 -0.16
CA ASP A 75 -0.20 -16.94 -0.06
C ASP A 75 0.22 -16.80 1.41
N ASN A 76 1.47 -17.15 1.71
CA ASN A 76 1.99 -17.17 3.08
C ASN A 76 2.70 -15.87 3.46
N SER A 77 3.01 -14.99 2.51
CA SER A 77 3.66 -13.70 2.77
C SER A 77 3.03 -12.49 2.05
N PRO A 78 1.69 -12.36 1.97
CA PRO A 78 1.07 -11.21 1.36
C PRO A 78 1.13 -9.99 2.29
N LEU A 79 1.39 -8.82 1.74
CA LEU A 79 1.24 -7.54 2.40
C LEU A 79 0.31 -6.66 1.57
N LEU A 80 -0.75 -6.16 2.20
CA LEU A 80 -1.73 -5.26 1.61
C LEU A 80 -1.83 -4.00 2.46
N ILE A 81 -1.57 -2.83 1.86
CA ILE A 81 -1.59 -1.55 2.56
C ILE A 81 -2.58 -0.63 1.85
N PHE A 82 -3.53 -0.09 2.63
CA PHE A 82 -4.46 0.96 2.21
C PHE A 82 -4.02 2.29 2.82
N THR A 83 -3.67 3.26 1.98
CA THR A 83 -3.24 4.59 2.43
C THR A 83 -4.32 5.62 2.09
N PRO A 84 -4.99 6.25 3.08
CA PRO A 84 -6.08 7.18 2.84
C PRO A 84 -5.58 8.44 2.11
N TYR A 85 -6.36 8.88 1.12
CA TYR A 85 -6.21 10.15 0.42
C TYR A 85 -7.29 11.12 0.90
N GLY A 86 -7.38 12.30 0.29
CA GLY A 86 -8.20 13.40 0.79
C GLY A 86 -7.34 14.48 1.44
N GLY A 87 -7.96 15.33 2.27
CA GLY A 87 -7.28 16.45 2.93
C GLY A 87 -6.44 17.27 1.94
N LYS A 88 -5.16 17.50 2.29
CA LYS A 88 -4.25 18.28 1.46
C LYS A 88 -4.05 17.71 0.05
N MET A 89 -4.14 16.38 -0.12
CA MET A 89 -3.98 15.74 -1.43
C MET A 89 -5.13 16.07 -2.41
N SER A 90 -6.30 16.49 -1.90
CA SER A 90 -7.43 16.93 -2.74
C SER A 90 -7.43 18.42 -3.06
N GLU A 91 -6.59 19.20 -2.39
CA GLU A 91 -6.44 20.65 -2.66
C GLU A 91 -5.44 20.93 -3.78
N ILE A 92 -4.48 20.02 -3.99
CA ILE A 92 -3.42 20.14 -4.99
C ILE A 92 -3.95 19.75 -6.37
N SER A 93 -3.67 20.58 -7.40
CA SER A 93 -4.06 20.26 -8.78
C SER A 93 -3.30 19.02 -9.31
N GLU A 94 -3.95 18.20 -10.13
CA GLU A 94 -3.32 17.03 -10.78
C GLU A 94 -2.12 17.41 -11.65
N SER A 95 -2.09 18.64 -12.17
CA SER A 95 -1.01 19.16 -13.02
C SER A 95 0.04 19.97 -12.25
N GLU A 96 -0.11 20.15 -10.94
CA GLU A 96 0.82 20.96 -10.14
C GLU A 96 2.21 20.29 -10.04
N THR A 97 2.23 18.95 -10.03
CA THR A 97 3.45 18.15 -10.08
C THR A 97 3.24 16.93 -10.98
N PRO A 98 4.32 16.21 -11.37
CA PRO A 98 4.20 14.96 -12.12
C PRO A 98 3.45 13.82 -11.41
N PHE A 99 3.05 13.99 -10.14
CA PHE A 99 2.24 13.03 -9.40
C PHE A 99 0.76 13.44 -9.50
N PRO A 100 -0.05 12.79 -10.36
CA PRO A 100 -1.39 13.28 -10.71
C PRO A 100 -2.49 12.75 -9.79
N HIS A 101 -2.18 11.83 -8.88
CA HIS A 101 -3.21 11.15 -8.09
C HIS A 101 -3.68 12.04 -6.93
N ARG A 102 -4.61 12.96 -7.24
CA ARG A 102 -5.09 14.00 -6.31
C ARG A 102 -6.57 13.79 -5.96
N LYS A 103 -7.38 14.85 -6.08
CA LYS A 103 -8.82 14.85 -5.81
C LYS A 103 -9.54 13.72 -6.56
N GLY A 104 -10.49 13.08 -5.87
CA GLY A 104 -11.28 11.97 -6.42
C GLY A 104 -10.69 10.58 -6.13
N ASN A 105 -9.45 10.49 -5.63
CA ASN A 105 -8.92 9.24 -5.07
C ASN A 105 -9.26 9.15 -3.58
N LEU A 106 -9.92 8.08 -3.17
CA LEU A 106 -10.25 7.79 -1.77
C LEU A 106 -9.02 7.27 -1.02
N TYR A 107 -8.25 6.36 -1.65
CA TYR A 107 -7.03 5.81 -1.10
C TYR A 107 -6.17 5.16 -2.19
N GLY A 108 -4.87 5.05 -1.91
CA GLY A 108 -3.94 4.21 -2.66
C GLY A 108 -3.85 2.82 -2.05
N ILE A 109 -3.63 1.81 -2.88
CA ILE A 109 -3.37 0.42 -2.48
C ILE A 109 -1.95 0.05 -2.88
N GLN A 110 -1.18 -0.54 -1.96
CA GLN A 110 0.02 -1.29 -2.28
C GLN A 110 -0.24 -2.78 -2.03
N TYR A 111 0.01 -3.60 -3.05
CA TYR A 111 0.12 -5.06 -2.93
C TYR A 111 1.60 -5.41 -2.94
N SER A 112 2.04 -6.25 -2.02
CA SER A 112 3.43 -6.74 -1.99
C SER A 112 3.46 -8.21 -1.58
N VAL A 113 4.41 -8.96 -2.12
CA VAL A 113 4.68 -10.34 -1.73
C VAL A 113 6.18 -10.56 -1.68
N ASN A 114 6.65 -11.20 -0.60
CA ASN A 114 8.03 -11.65 -0.51
C ASN A 114 8.24 -12.81 -1.50
N LEU A 115 9.29 -12.75 -2.31
CA LEU A 115 9.56 -13.77 -3.33
C LEU A 115 10.20 -15.03 -2.76
N GLY A 116 10.66 -14.99 -1.50
CA GLY A 116 11.26 -16.15 -0.83
C GLY A 116 12.49 -16.65 -1.57
N SER A 117 12.56 -17.96 -1.79
CA SER A 117 13.60 -18.60 -2.58
C SER A 117 13.35 -18.46 -4.10
N ASN A 118 14.38 -18.67 -4.92
CA ASN A 118 14.23 -18.68 -6.38
C ASN A 118 13.24 -19.75 -6.90
N GLU A 119 13.06 -20.84 -6.15
CA GLU A 119 12.12 -21.92 -6.48
C GLU A 119 10.66 -21.51 -6.23
N GLU A 120 10.40 -20.70 -5.20
CA GLU A 120 9.06 -20.23 -4.84
C GLU A 120 8.65 -18.95 -5.59
N ALA A 121 9.60 -18.14 -6.03
CA ALA A 121 9.35 -16.86 -6.69
C ALA A 121 8.31 -16.92 -7.83
N PRO A 122 8.28 -17.93 -8.74
CA PRO A 122 7.26 -18.03 -9.77
C PRO A 122 5.83 -18.15 -9.22
N LYS A 123 5.64 -18.85 -8.10
CA LYS A 123 4.34 -19.00 -7.43
C LYS A 123 3.85 -17.65 -6.90
N HIS A 124 4.71 -16.92 -6.19
CA HIS A 124 4.39 -15.60 -5.63
C HIS A 124 4.10 -14.56 -6.72
N LEU A 125 4.88 -14.58 -7.82
CA LEU A 125 4.65 -13.72 -8.98
C LEU A 125 3.30 -14.01 -9.66
N TYR A 126 2.94 -15.29 -9.80
CA TYR A 126 1.65 -15.68 -10.33
C TYR A 126 0.51 -15.21 -9.42
N TRP A 127 0.65 -15.41 -8.11
CA TRP A 127 -0.35 -15.00 -7.11
C TRP A 127 -0.61 -13.49 -7.16
N ILE A 128 0.43 -12.65 -7.12
CA ILE A 128 0.22 -11.18 -7.08
C ILE A 128 -0.34 -10.64 -8.40
N ARG A 129 -0.03 -11.27 -9.54
CA ARG A 129 -0.65 -10.92 -10.84
C ARG A 129 -2.13 -11.25 -10.86
N ARG A 130 -2.51 -12.43 -10.38
CA ARG A 130 -3.93 -12.82 -10.24
C ARG A 130 -4.69 -11.93 -9.26
N LEU A 131 -4.07 -11.56 -8.14
CA LEU A 131 -4.67 -10.62 -7.20
C LEU A 131 -4.90 -9.26 -7.86
N TYR A 132 -3.91 -8.76 -8.61
CA TYR A 132 -4.02 -7.49 -9.33
C TYR A 132 -5.09 -7.53 -10.42
N GLU A 133 -5.22 -8.64 -11.15
CA GLU A 133 -6.32 -8.84 -12.11
C GLU A 133 -7.68 -8.87 -11.43
N TYR A 134 -7.81 -9.59 -10.30
CA TYR A 134 -9.04 -9.64 -9.51
C TYR A 134 -9.50 -8.25 -9.06
N MET A 135 -8.57 -7.35 -8.74
CA MET A 135 -8.87 -6.00 -8.27
C MET A 135 -9.26 -5.02 -9.39
N ALA A 136 -9.01 -5.37 -10.67
CA ALA A 136 -9.27 -4.49 -11.82
C ALA A 136 -10.67 -3.84 -11.87
N PRO A 137 -11.79 -4.54 -11.59
CA PRO A 137 -13.12 -3.92 -11.64
C PRO A 137 -13.41 -2.95 -10.46
N TYR A 138 -12.61 -2.98 -9.39
CA TYR A 138 -12.88 -2.22 -8.15
C TYR A 138 -11.99 -0.99 -7.96
N VAL A 139 -11.07 -0.75 -8.89
CA VAL A 139 -10.07 0.33 -8.82
C VAL A 139 -10.26 1.31 -9.98
N SER A 140 -9.46 2.37 -10.00
CA SER A 140 -9.43 3.33 -11.09
C SER A 140 -9.29 2.65 -12.47
N LYS A 141 -9.94 3.24 -13.47
CA LYS A 141 -9.96 2.74 -14.84
C LYS A 141 -9.86 3.91 -15.81
N LEU A 142 -9.30 3.65 -16.99
CA LEU A 142 -9.16 4.60 -18.10
C LEU A 142 -8.42 5.92 -17.72
N PRO A 143 -7.14 5.87 -17.31
CA PRO A 143 -6.29 4.69 -17.13
C PRO A 143 -6.43 4.06 -15.74
N ARG A 144 -5.98 2.80 -15.61
CA ARG A 144 -5.75 2.19 -14.29
C ARG A 144 -4.52 2.84 -13.65
N GLN A 145 -4.73 3.64 -12.62
CA GLN A 145 -3.70 4.47 -12.02
C GLN A 145 -2.73 3.63 -11.18
N SER A 146 -1.44 3.92 -11.30
CA SER A 146 -0.35 3.28 -10.55
C SER A 146 0.66 4.31 -10.05
N TYR A 147 1.42 3.97 -9.02
CA TYR A 147 2.43 4.86 -8.45
C TYR A 147 3.84 4.53 -8.96
N LEU A 148 4.52 5.53 -9.54
CA LEU A 148 5.86 5.38 -10.12
C LEU A 148 6.90 4.77 -9.17
N ASN A 149 6.87 5.14 -7.88
CA ASN A 149 7.82 4.63 -6.89
C ASN A 149 7.57 3.15 -6.53
N TYR A 150 6.43 2.58 -6.92
CA TYR A 150 6.17 1.14 -6.91
C TYR A 150 6.27 0.62 -8.34
N ARG A 151 7.48 0.75 -8.91
CA ARG A 151 7.75 0.46 -10.32
C ARG A 151 7.36 -0.97 -10.69
N ASP A 152 6.44 -1.09 -11.63
CA ASP A 152 5.92 -2.38 -12.09
C ASP A 152 6.16 -2.55 -13.59
N LEU A 153 7.12 -3.40 -13.96
CA LEU A 153 7.43 -3.70 -15.36
C LEU A 153 6.33 -4.53 -16.06
N ASP A 154 5.39 -5.13 -15.31
CA ASP A 154 4.25 -5.83 -15.90
C ASP A 154 3.26 -4.84 -16.55
N LEU A 155 3.34 -3.54 -16.23
CA LEU A 155 2.54 -2.48 -16.88
C LEU A 155 3.02 -2.16 -18.30
N GLY A 156 4.20 -2.66 -18.67
CA GLY A 156 4.82 -2.45 -19.98
C GLY A 156 6.24 -1.93 -19.88
N VAL A 157 6.99 -2.17 -20.94
CA VAL A 157 8.35 -1.67 -21.13
C VAL A 157 8.45 -1.04 -22.52
N ASN A 158 9.29 -0.01 -22.63
CA ASN A 158 9.59 0.54 -23.95
C ASN A 158 10.33 -0.52 -24.77
N GLN A 159 9.83 -0.84 -25.95
CA GLN A 159 10.60 -1.63 -26.91
C GLN A 159 11.82 -0.80 -27.32
N ARG A 160 13.00 -1.43 -27.33
CA ARG A 160 14.19 -0.78 -27.90
C ARG A 160 13.90 -0.56 -29.39
N LYS A 161 14.03 0.68 -29.83
CA LYS A 161 14.09 0.99 -31.27
C LYS A 161 15.36 0.42 -31.87
#